data_AF-L8JJ60-F1
#
_entry.id   AF-L8JJ60-F1
#
_cell.length_a   1.000
_cell.length_b   1.000
_cell.length_c   1.000
_cell.angle_alpha   90.00
_cell.angle_beta   90.00
_cell.angle_gamma   90.00
#
_symmetry.space_group_name_H-M   'P 1'
#
loop_
_entity.id
_entity.type
_entity.pdbx_description
1 polymer ?
#
loop_
_entity_poly.entity_id
_entity_poly.type
_entity_poly.pdbx_seq_one_letter_code
_entity_poly.pdbx_strand_id
1 'polypeptide(L)' 'MTPSIEAAKKLAKILDTTVGYLLGETEEELFKDQKMLQRFIDINSLPEKEKECLLLTVDHFIKATKINML' A
#
# COMPACT_ATOMS: atom_id res chain seq x y z
N MET A 1 -23.84 -3.80 15.37
CA MET A 1 -22.90 -4.61 16.18
C MET A 1 -21.50 -4.29 15.70
N THR A 2 -20.62 -3.79 16.57
CA THR A 2 -19.23 -3.53 16.20
C THR A 2 -18.47 -4.85 16.26
N PRO A 3 -17.87 -5.33 15.15
CA PRO A 3 -17.09 -6.55 15.19
C PRO A 3 -15.91 -6.39 16.14
N SER A 4 -15.50 -7.49 16.79
CA SER A 4 -14.26 -7.46 17.57
C SER A 4 -13.07 -7.24 16.64
N ILE A 5 -12.01 -6.61 17.17
CA ILE A 5 -10.75 -6.43 16.43
C ILE A 5 -10.21 -7.76 15.90
N GLU A 6 -10.43 -8.85 16.65
CA GLU A 6 -10.02 -10.19 16.25
C GLU A 6 -10.83 -10.73 15.05
N ALA A 7 -12.14 -10.47 15.02
CA ALA A 7 -12.98 -10.82 13.87
C ALA A 7 -12.57 -10.03 12.62
N ALA A 8 -12.30 -8.73 12.77
CA ALA A 8 -11.82 -7.89 11.67
C ALA A 8 -10.48 -8.37 11.10
N LYS A 9 -9.52 -8.75 11.96
CA LYS A 9 -8.22 -9.32 11.53
C LYS A 9 -8.37 -10.63 10.77
N LYS A 10 -9.24 -11.54 11.23
CA LYS A 10 -9.50 -12.81 10.55
C LYS A 10 -10.12 -12.60 9.17
N LEU A 11 -11.08 -11.69 9.07
CA LEU A 11 -11.72 -11.33 7.79
C LEU A 11 -10.73 -10.68 6.82
N ALA A 12 -9.90 -9.75 7.28
CA ALA A 12 -8.88 -9.11 6.45
C ALA A 12 -7.92 -10.14 5.83
N LYS A 13 -7.52 -11.13 6.62
CA LYS A 13 -6.67 -12.23 6.15
C LYS A 13 -7.37 -13.14 5.13
N ILE A 14 -8.66 -13.46 5.33
CA ILE A 14 -9.42 -14.32 4.41
C ILE A 14 -9.68 -13.61 3.08
N LEU A 15 -9.93 -12.31 3.13
CA LEU A 15 -10.28 -11.48 1.96
C LEU A 15 -9.05 -10.84 1.29
N ASP A 16 -7.84 -11.22 1.72
CA ASP A 16 -6.55 -10.67 1.24
C ASP A 16 -6.53 -9.14 1.17
N THR A 17 -7.03 -8.49 2.21
CA THR A 17 -7.15 -7.01 2.33
C THR A 17 -6.66 -6.54 3.70
N THR A 18 -6.69 -5.24 3.98
CA THR A 18 -6.30 -4.69 5.28
C THR A 18 -7.49 -4.45 6.20
N VAL A 19 -7.24 -4.46 7.51
CA VAL A 19 -8.27 -4.12 8.51
C VAL A 19 -8.77 -2.68 8.32
N GLY A 20 -7.88 -1.73 7.99
CA GLY A 20 -8.27 -0.34 7.73
C GLY A 20 -9.23 -0.20 6.55
N TYR A 21 -9.02 -0.97 5.49
CA TYR A 21 -9.98 -1.04 4.37
C TYR A 21 -11.34 -1.59 4.80
N LEU A 22 -11.38 -2.62 5.65
CA LEU A 22 -12.64 -3.19 6.17
C LEU A 22 -13.41 -2.23 7.09
N LEU A 23 -12.71 -1.32 7.76
CA LEU A 23 -13.31 -0.32 8.63
C LEU A 23 -13.79 0.92 7.87
N GLY A 24 -13.54 1.00 6.55
CA GLY A 24 -13.89 2.16 5.74
C GLY A 24 -13.10 3.41 6.13
N GLU A 25 -11.94 3.24 6.79
CA GLU A 25 -11.06 4.34 7.20
C GLU A 25 -10.32 4.94 6.00
N THR A 26 -10.43 4.30 4.82
CA THR A 26 -9.82 4.72 3.56
C THR A 26 -10.60 4.14 2.38
N GLU A 27 -10.93 5.00 1.40
CA GLU A 27 -11.53 4.60 0.12
C GLU A 27 -10.48 4.17 -0.90
N GLU A 28 -9.19 4.27 -0.56
CA GLU A 28 -8.10 3.98 -1.48
C GLU A 28 -7.92 2.47 -1.60
N GLU A 29 -8.14 1.95 -2.81
CA GLU A 29 -7.89 0.54 -3.17
C GLU A 29 -6.44 0.10 -2.90
N LEU A 30 -5.53 1.05 -2.68
CA LEU A 30 -4.16 0.82 -2.25
C LEU A 30 -4.07 -0.06 -0.99
N PHE A 31 -4.99 0.16 -0.04
CA PHE A 31 -5.04 -0.61 1.21
C PHE A 31 -5.76 -1.95 1.06
N LYS A 32 -6.26 -2.27 -0.13
CA LYS A 32 -6.78 -3.60 -0.46
C LYS A 32 -5.66 -4.54 -0.90
N ASP A 33 -4.63 -4.03 -1.59
CA ASP A 33 -3.52 -4.87 -2.07
C ASP A 33 -2.44 -5.02 -1.00
N GLN A 34 -2.45 -6.16 -0.31
CA GLN A 34 -1.46 -6.48 0.72
C GLN A 34 -0.02 -6.49 0.19
N LYS A 35 0.20 -6.89 -1.08
CA LYS A 35 1.56 -6.92 -1.67
C LYS A 35 2.07 -5.51 -1.93
N MET A 36 1.22 -4.62 -2.41
CA MET A 36 1.57 -3.22 -2.58
C MET A 36 1.86 -2.56 -1.23
N LEU A 37 1.05 -2.83 -0.20
CA LEU A 37 1.33 -2.34 1.15
C LEU A 37 2.67 -2.85 1.68
N GLN A 38 2.96 -4.15 1.53
CA GLN A 38 4.23 -4.72 1.97
C GLN A 38 5.42 -4.06 1.27
N ARG A 39 5.31 -3.77 -0.03
CA ARG A 39 6.35 -3.01 -0.75
C ARG A 39 6.59 -1.64 -0.12
N PHE A 40 5.55 -0.90 0.27
CA PHE A 40 5.74 0.39 0.94
C PHE A 40 6.43 0.25 2.30
N ILE A 41 6.07 -0.78 3.07
CA ILE A 41 6.74 -1.09 4.34
C ILE A 41 8.22 -1.38 4.10
N ASP A 42 8.54 -2.22 3.12
CA ASP A 42 9.90 -2.59 2.77
C ASP A 42 10.70 -1.36 2.30
N ILE A 43 10.13 -0.52 1.44
CA ILE A 43 10.75 0.74 0.99
C ILE A 43 11.03 1.67 2.17
N ASN A 44 10.10 1.77 3.11
CA ASN A 44 10.27 2.63 4.29
C ASN A 44 11.34 2.10 5.25
N SER A 45 11.63 0.79 5.21
CA SER A 45 12.67 0.14 6.01
C SER A 45 14.08 0.25 5.42
N LEU A 46 14.21 0.73 4.17
CA LEU A 46 15.51 0.92 3.52
C LEU A 46 16.32 2.03 4.20
N PRO A 47 17.66 1.95 4.18
CA PRO A 47 18.49 3.07 4.58
C PRO A 47 18.24 4.29 3.68
N GLU A 48 18.47 5.48 4.23
CA GLU A 48 18.02 6.76 3.66
C GLU A 48 18.45 6.94 2.20
N LYS A 49 19.71 6.65 1.89
CA LYS A 49 20.27 6.80 0.54
C LYS A 49 19.61 5.87 -0.47
N GLU A 50 19.44 4.60 -0.12
CA GLU A 50 18.80 3.58 -0.97
C GLU A 50 17.32 3.90 -1.19
N LYS A 51 16.65 4.37 -0.14
CA LYS A 51 15.26 4.84 -0.20
C LYS A 51 15.12 6.03 -1.16
N GLU A 52 15.96 7.04 -1.04
CA GLU A 52 15.97 8.21 -1.93
C GLU A 52 16.21 7.81 -3.39
N CYS A 53 17.21 6.96 -3.66
CA CYS A 53 17.48 6.49 -5.02
C CYS A 53 16.30 5.73 -5.63
N LEU A 54 15.65 4.88 -4.84
CA LEU A 54 14.50 4.11 -5.31
C LEU A 54 13.30 5.03 -5.61
N LEU A 55 12.98 5.95 -4.69
CA LEU A 55 11.88 6.90 -4.88
C LEU A 55 12.11 7.79 -6.11
N LEU A 56 13.33 8.30 -6.29
CA LEU A 56 13.71 9.06 -7.48
C LEU A 56 13.45 8.25 -8.76
N THR A 57 13.81 6.96 -8.77
CA THR A 57 13.61 6.08 -9.92
C THR A 57 12.12 5.88 -10.22
N VAL A 58 11.32 5.63 -9.18
CA VAL A 58 9.86 5.48 -9.28
C VAL A 58 9.23 6.76 -9.83
N ASP A 59 9.62 7.93 -9.32
CA ASP A 59 9.11 9.23 -9.77
C ASP A 59 9.41 9.49 -11.25
N HIS A 60 10.63 9.19 -11.69
CA HIS A 60 11.00 9.31 -13.09
C HIS A 60 10.19 8.37 -13.98
N PHE A 61 9.98 7.12 -13.54
CA PHE A 61 9.18 6.14 -14.29
C PHE A 61 7.72 6.60 -14.42
N ILE A 62 7.12 7.08 -13.34
CA ILE A 62 5.75 7.62 -13.34
C ILE A 62 5.66 8.82 -14.28
N LYS A 63 6.61 9.76 -14.19
CA LYS A 63 6.67 10.95 -15.05
C LYS A 63 6.78 10.56 -16.52
N ALA A 64 7.70 9.67 -16.88
CA ALA A 64 7.90 9.21 -18.24
C ALA A 64 6.64 8.54 -18.81
N THR A 65 6.00 7.68 -18.01
CA THR A 65 4.76 7.01 -18.43
C THR A 65 3.63 8.01 -18.67
N LYS A 66 3.46 9.00 -17.79
CA LYS A 66 2.45 10.06 -17.97
C LYS A 66 2.70 10.87 -19.24
N ILE A 67 3.95 11.21 -19.54
CA ILE A 67 4.32 11.92 -20.77
C ILE A 67 3.99 11.07 -22.00
N ASN A 68 4.24 9.76 -21.95
CA ASN A 68 3.95 8.86 -23.07
C ASN A 68 2.44 8.60 -23.29
N MET A 69 1.58 8.94 -22.32
CA MET A 69 0.12 8.82 -22.46
C MET A 69 -0.55 10.08 -23.02
N LEU A 70 0.22 11.16 -23.24
CA LEU A 70 -0.24 12.40 -23.89
C LEU A 70 -0.03 12.32 -25.41
#